data_AF-A0A1E4FNL6-F1
#
_entry.id   AF-A0A1E4FNL6-F1
#
_cell.length_a   1.000
_cell.length_b   1.000
_cell.length_c   1.000
_cell.angle_alpha   90.00
_cell.angle_beta   90.00
_cell.angle_gamma   90.00
#
_symmetry.space_group_name_H-M   'P 1'
#
loop_
_entity.id
_entity.type
_entity.pdbx_description
1 polymer ?
#
loop_
_entity_poly.entity_id
_entity_poly.type
_entity_poly.pdbx_seq_one_letter_code
_entity_poly.pdbx_strand_id
1 'polypeptide(L)'
;MSQDTTDLLKVLAVTMLLFAGSTLVMLYVILLLATYGASLPMVGSLPLNMPPELIPVIVGSGVFATLAAVHVTASGLALLLTSNTIDMALIITAKAVSVVIVALIGFAVGHMVYLQLNENTALNLNPLLPALIALAGFFLLSTMLSVPALRNLGNLRFAVGVGLIVLGPLLLIWF
;
A
#
# COMPACT_ATOMS: atom_id res chain seq x y z
N MET A 1 -7.49 -12.46 -17.87
CA MET A 1 -6.95 -11.22 -17.27
C MET A 1 -6.77 -10.18 -18.36
N SER A 2 -7.11 -8.91 -18.09
CA SER A 2 -6.83 -7.83 -19.05
C SER A 2 -5.34 -7.51 -19.06
N GLN A 3 -4.83 -7.03 -20.20
CA GLN A 3 -3.42 -6.60 -20.34
C GLN A 3 -3.02 -5.59 -19.26
N ASP A 4 -3.94 -4.69 -18.94
CA ASP A 4 -3.81 -3.66 -17.91
C ASP A 4 -3.63 -4.23 -16.48
N THR A 5 -4.25 -5.38 -16.19
CA THR A 5 -4.06 -6.11 -14.91
C THR A 5 -2.70 -6.78 -14.85
N THR A 6 -2.28 -7.39 -15.97
CA THR A 6 -0.97 -8.04 -16.09
C THR A 6 0.16 -7.04 -15.93
N ASP A 7 0.03 -5.86 -16.51
CA ASP A 7 1.03 -4.81 -16.40
C ASP A 7 1.07 -4.22 -14.98
N LEU A 8 -0.09 -4.05 -14.32
CA LEU A 8 -0.11 -3.68 -12.89
C LEU A 8 0.63 -4.71 -12.04
N LEU A 9 0.39 -6.01 -12.21
CA LEU A 9 1.08 -7.05 -11.44
C LEU A 9 2.59 -7.04 -11.63
N LYS A 10 3.07 -6.82 -12.86
CA LYS A 10 4.50 -6.64 -13.11
C LYS A 10 5.05 -5.42 -12.38
N VAL A 11 4.33 -4.30 -12.41
CA VAL A 11 4.72 -3.10 -11.67
C VAL A 11 4.80 -3.40 -10.17
N LEU A 12 3.79 -4.04 -9.58
CA LEU A 12 3.81 -4.41 -8.16
C LEU A 12 5.00 -5.31 -7.84
N ALA A 13 5.26 -6.35 -8.64
CA ALA A 13 6.39 -7.25 -8.42
C ALA A 13 7.75 -6.53 -8.49
N VAL A 14 7.93 -5.67 -9.50
CA VAL A 14 9.17 -4.89 -9.67
C VAL A 14 9.33 -3.88 -8.53
N THR A 15 8.28 -3.17 -8.14
CA THR A 15 8.30 -2.22 -7.02
C THR A 15 8.68 -2.93 -5.72
N MET A 16 8.10 -4.09 -5.44
CA MET A 16 8.42 -4.88 -4.24
C MET A 16 9.91 -5.24 -4.19
N LEU A 17 10.44 -5.83 -5.26
CA LEU A 17 11.83 -6.25 -5.33
C LEU A 17 12.80 -5.08 -5.26
N LEU A 18 12.50 -3.98 -5.98
CA LEU A 18 13.34 -2.81 -6.00
C LEU A 18 13.42 -2.15 -4.62
N PHE A 19 12.28 -2.01 -3.92
CA PHE A 19 12.25 -1.43 -2.57
C PHE A 19 12.89 -2.35 -1.53
N ALA A 20 12.69 -3.68 -1.62
CA ALA A 20 13.35 -4.61 -0.72
C ALA A 20 14.87 -4.59 -0.91
N GLY A 21 15.34 -4.65 -2.16
CA GLY A 21 16.76 -4.60 -2.50
C GLY A 21 17.40 -3.25 -2.15
N SER A 22 16.74 -2.14 -2.44
CA SER A 22 17.27 -0.81 -2.10
C SER A 22 17.33 -0.59 -0.59
N THR A 23 16.36 -1.11 0.17
CA THR A 23 16.39 -1.06 1.64
C THR A 23 17.58 -1.84 2.19
N LEU A 24 17.85 -3.04 1.68
CA LEU A 24 19.04 -3.80 2.06
C LEU A 24 20.34 -3.06 1.76
N VAL A 25 20.49 -2.55 0.53
CA VAL A 25 21.67 -1.78 0.14
C VAL A 25 21.86 -0.58 1.06
N MET A 26 20.80 0.17 1.33
CA MET A 26 20.84 1.33 2.23
C MET A 26 21.30 0.93 3.64
N LEU A 27 20.73 -0.12 4.23
CA LEU A 27 21.08 -0.56 5.59
C LEU A 27 22.53 -1.05 5.68
N TYR A 28 23.02 -1.80 4.68
CA TYR A 28 24.43 -2.21 4.64
C TYR A 28 25.38 -1.03 4.45
N VAL A 29 25.02 -0.03 3.64
CA VAL A 29 25.81 1.20 3.50
C VAL A 29 25.88 1.94 4.85
N ILE A 30 24.75 2.05 5.57
CA ILE A 30 24.75 2.67 6.90
C ILE A 30 25.60 1.85 7.89
N LEU A 31 25.55 0.51 7.86
CA LEU A 31 26.39 -0.34 8.69
C LEU A 31 27.89 -0.13 8.40
N LEU A 32 28.28 -0.03 7.12
CA LEU A 32 29.66 0.26 6.73
C LEU A 32 30.10 1.65 7.21
N LEU A 33 29.24 2.65 7.07
CA LEU A 33 29.50 4.00 7.58
C LEU A 33 29.59 4.03 9.11
N ALA A 34 28.78 3.24 9.83
CA ALA A 34 28.86 3.12 11.28
C ALA A 34 30.15 2.42 11.73
N THR A 35 30.61 1.40 10.98
CA THR A 35 31.79 0.59 11.31
C THR A 35 33.10 1.30 10.97
N TYR A 36 33.16 1.97 9.82
CA TYR A 36 34.40 2.55 9.28
C TYR A 36 34.41 4.09 9.22
N GLY A 37 33.24 4.74 9.27
CA GLY A 37 33.08 6.19 9.11
C GLY A 37 33.21 6.99 10.41
N ALA A 38 34.10 6.55 11.31
CA ALA A 38 34.50 7.18 12.58
C ALA A 38 33.89 8.57 12.83
N SER A 39 33.05 8.69 13.87
CA SER A 39 32.65 9.96 14.50
C SER A 39 31.74 10.92 13.72
N LEU A 40 30.85 10.45 12.83
CA LEU A 40 29.69 11.24 12.40
C LEU A 40 28.54 11.12 13.44
N PRO A 41 28.29 12.14 14.29
CA PRO A 41 27.34 12.04 15.41
C PRO A 41 25.90 11.72 14.96
N MET A 42 25.57 12.06 13.72
CA MET A 42 24.25 11.91 13.13
C MET A 42 24.01 10.53 12.50
N VAL A 43 25.06 9.77 12.17
CA VAL A 43 24.93 8.43 11.55
C VAL A 43 25.04 7.32 12.60
N GLY A 44 25.89 7.48 13.61
CA GLY A 44 26.02 6.51 14.71
C GLY A 44 24.82 6.50 15.68
N SER A 45 23.96 7.52 15.63
CA SER A 45 22.73 7.61 16.43
C SER A 45 21.48 7.12 15.69
N LEU A 46 21.59 6.75 14.40
CA LEU A 46 20.49 6.14 13.68
C LEU A 46 20.25 4.74 14.25
N PRO A 47 19.07 4.46 14.84
CA PRO A 47 18.78 3.13 15.33
C PRO A 47 18.65 2.19 14.12
N LEU A 48 19.70 1.41 13.87
CA LEU A 48 19.71 0.37 12.84
C LEU A 48 18.82 -0.83 13.21
N ASN A 49 18.55 -0.99 14.51
CA ASN A 49 17.88 -2.16 15.09
C ASN A 49 16.44 -1.84 15.52
N MET A 50 16.05 -0.57 15.50
CA MET A 50 14.66 -0.17 15.69
C MET A 50 14.22 0.55 14.42
N PRO A 51 13.16 0.06 13.75
CA PRO A 51 12.57 0.85 12.69
C PRO A 51 12.23 2.24 13.27
N PRO A 52 12.61 3.37 12.64
CA PRO A 52 12.30 4.70 13.14
C PRO A 52 10.83 4.79 13.56
N GLU A 53 10.53 5.49 14.67
CA GLU A 53 9.19 5.56 15.29
C GLU A 53 8.06 5.97 14.32
N LEU A 54 8.41 6.51 13.14
CA LEU A 54 7.50 6.80 12.03
C LEU A 54 6.98 5.55 11.29
N ILE A 55 7.71 4.43 11.29
CA ILE A 55 7.29 3.20 10.60
C ILE A 55 6.04 2.62 11.28
N PRO A 56 5.96 2.46 12.62
CA PRO A 56 4.72 2.09 13.29
C PRO A 56 3.56 3.06 13.04
N VAL A 57 3.81 4.33 12.69
CA VAL A 57 2.76 5.33 12.40
C VAL A 57 2.28 5.24 10.95
N ILE A 58 3.16 4.92 9.99
CA ILE A 58 2.81 4.68 8.58
C ILE A 58 2.23 3.26 8.38
N VAL A 59 2.73 2.29 9.16
CA VAL A 59 2.28 0.89 9.21
C VAL A 59 1.13 0.71 10.21
N GLY A 60 0.86 1.70 11.06
CA GLY A 60 -0.27 1.81 11.97
C GLY A 60 -1.58 2.02 11.21
N SER A 61 -1.94 1.01 10.43
CA SER A 61 -3.21 0.52 9.86
C SER A 61 -4.37 1.48 9.58
N GLY A 62 -4.59 2.54 10.36
CA GLY A 62 -5.71 3.45 10.20
C GLY A 62 -5.67 4.25 8.89
N VAL A 63 -4.50 4.68 8.42
CA VAL A 63 -4.42 5.54 7.22
C VAL A 63 -4.85 4.79 5.96
N PHE A 64 -4.42 3.55 5.76
CA PHE A 64 -4.84 2.77 4.59
C PHE A 64 -6.30 2.32 4.68
N ALA A 65 -6.78 1.99 5.88
CA ALA A 65 -8.19 1.68 6.12
C ALA A 65 -9.10 2.88 5.84
N THR A 66 -8.73 4.07 6.33
CA THR A 66 -9.45 5.31 6.05
C THR A 66 -9.41 5.69 4.58
N LEU A 67 -8.25 5.57 3.92
CA LEU A 67 -8.15 5.80 2.49
C LEU A 67 -9.01 4.82 1.69
N ALA A 68 -9.07 3.54 2.08
CA ALA A 68 -9.92 2.55 1.43
C ALA A 68 -11.41 2.90 1.60
N ALA A 69 -11.84 3.25 2.82
CA ALA A 69 -13.20 3.69 3.12
C ALA A 69 -13.61 4.93 2.31
N VAL A 70 -12.73 5.94 2.23
CA VAL A 70 -12.94 7.15 1.42
C VAL A 70 -13.01 6.80 -0.06
N HIS A 71 -12.14 5.91 -0.55
CA HIS A 71 -12.12 5.51 -1.95
C HIS A 71 -13.42 4.79 -2.37
N VAL A 72 -13.93 3.91 -1.50
CA VAL A 72 -15.20 3.20 -1.70
C VAL A 72 -16.37 4.19 -1.73
N THR A 73 -16.40 5.13 -0.79
CA THR A 73 -17.43 6.19 -0.75
C THR A 73 -17.38 7.07 -2.00
N ALA A 74 -16.17 7.49 -2.41
CA ALA A 74 -15.94 8.30 -3.60
C ALA A 74 -16.35 7.59 -4.89
N SER A 75 -16.13 6.27 -4.97
CA SER A 75 -16.61 5.42 -6.06
C SER A 75 -18.13 5.38 -6.15
N GLY A 76 -18.81 5.30 -4.99
CA GLY A 76 -20.27 5.39 -4.92
C GLY A 76 -20.81 6.75 -5.41
N LEU A 77 -20.17 7.85 -4.99
CA LEU A 77 -20.50 9.19 -5.47
C LEU A 77 -20.23 9.38 -6.97
N ALA A 78 -19.11 8.84 -7.48
CA ALA A 78 -18.76 8.92 -8.89
C ALA A 78 -19.81 8.26 -9.80
N LEU A 79 -20.37 7.13 -9.37
CA LEU A 79 -21.46 6.45 -10.08
C LEU A 79 -22.74 7.30 -10.16
N LEU A 80 -23.02 8.13 -9.15
CA LEU A 80 -24.19 9.02 -9.13
C LEU A 80 -23.96 10.27 -9.98
N LEU A 81 -22.75 10.84 -9.95
CA LEU A 81 -22.40 12.06 -10.68
C LEU A 81 -22.21 11.83 -12.18
N THR A 82 -22.10 10.56 -12.62
CA THR A 82 -21.99 10.18 -14.02
C THR A 82 -20.87 10.90 -14.80
N SER A 83 -19.75 11.23 -14.15
CA SER A 83 -18.57 11.82 -14.83
C SER A 83 -17.48 10.81 -15.14
N ASN A 84 -17.08 10.68 -16.41
CA ASN A 84 -16.01 9.76 -16.81
C ASN A 84 -14.62 10.24 -16.34
N THR A 85 -14.43 11.53 -16.06
CA THR A 85 -13.16 12.06 -15.54
C THR A 85 -12.94 11.65 -14.09
N ILE A 86 -14.01 11.57 -13.29
CA ILE A 86 -13.95 11.09 -11.89
C ILE A 86 -13.60 9.60 -11.87
N ASP A 87 -14.21 8.82 -12.75
CA ASP A 87 -13.93 7.38 -12.87
C ASP A 87 -12.45 7.11 -13.20
N MET A 88 -11.89 7.87 -14.14
CA MET A 88 -10.46 7.79 -14.48
C MET A 88 -9.57 8.18 -13.29
N ALA A 89 -9.91 9.27 -12.59
CA ALA A 89 -9.15 9.72 -11.42
C ALA A 89 -9.12 8.64 -10.33
N LEU A 90 -10.26 8.01 -10.04
CA LEU A 90 -10.36 6.94 -9.05
C LEU A 90 -9.52 5.72 -9.43
N ILE A 91 -9.56 5.28 -10.69
CA ILE A 91 -8.72 4.16 -11.14
C ILE A 91 -7.23 4.48 -10.97
N ILE A 92 -6.80 5.69 -11.36
CA ILE A 92 -5.40 6.12 -11.22
C ILE A 92 -5.01 6.12 -9.74
N THR A 93 -5.86 6.67 -8.86
CA THR A 93 -5.62 6.67 -7.42
C THR A 93 -5.53 5.24 -6.87
N ALA A 94 -6.43 4.33 -7.24
CA ALA A 94 -6.40 2.95 -6.76
C ALA A 94 -5.11 2.22 -7.18
N LYS A 95 -4.68 2.40 -8.43
CA LYS A 95 -3.42 1.85 -8.93
C LYS A 95 -2.22 2.44 -8.19
N ALA A 96 -2.17 3.76 -8.03
CA ALA A 96 -1.07 4.44 -7.35
C ALA A 96 -0.96 4.01 -5.87
N VAL A 97 -2.07 3.96 -5.15
CA VAL A 97 -2.09 3.52 -3.74
C VAL A 97 -1.65 2.06 -3.62
N SER A 98 -2.08 1.19 -4.55
CA SER A 98 -1.60 -0.22 -4.58
C SER A 98 -0.07 -0.30 -4.70
N VAL A 99 0.52 0.52 -5.58
CA VAL A 99 1.98 0.60 -5.76
C VAL A 99 2.67 1.11 -4.50
N VAL A 100 2.11 2.14 -3.85
CA VAL A 100 2.65 2.68 -2.58
C VAL A 100 2.63 1.63 -1.46
N ILE A 101 1.53 0.89 -1.30
CA ILE A 101 1.42 -0.16 -0.29
C ILE A 101 2.48 -1.25 -0.56
N VAL A 102 2.66 -1.66 -1.81
CA VAL A 102 3.68 -2.66 -2.17
C VAL A 102 5.10 -2.15 -1.94
N ALA A 103 5.38 -0.87 -2.18
CA ALA A 103 6.66 -0.27 -1.86
C ALA A 103 6.95 -0.34 -0.34
N LEU A 104 5.95 -0.08 0.51
CA LEU A 104 6.08 -0.18 1.96
C LEU A 104 6.26 -1.62 2.43
N ILE A 105 5.57 -2.58 1.82
CA ILE A 105 5.80 -4.01 2.07
C ILE A 105 7.23 -4.39 1.66
N GLY A 106 7.69 -3.95 0.48
CA GLY A 106 9.06 -4.18 0.01
C GLY A 106 10.11 -3.65 0.99
N PHE A 107 9.91 -2.42 1.47
CA PHE A 107 10.75 -1.82 2.51
C PHE A 107 10.77 -2.67 3.81
N ALA A 108 9.59 -3.03 4.32
CA ALA A 108 9.48 -3.81 5.56
C ALA A 108 10.13 -5.20 5.42
N VAL A 109 9.95 -5.87 4.28
CA VAL A 109 10.60 -7.15 3.97
C VAL A 109 12.11 -6.98 3.89
N GLY A 110 12.62 -5.95 3.20
CA GLY A 110 14.06 -5.67 3.13
C GLY A 110 14.68 -5.45 4.51
N HIS A 111 13.98 -4.72 5.37
CA HIS A 111 14.39 -4.51 6.76
C HIS A 111 14.38 -5.81 7.59
N MET A 112 13.33 -6.63 7.48
CA MET A 112 13.26 -7.93 8.18
C MET A 112 14.40 -8.87 7.74
N VAL A 113 14.72 -8.91 6.44
CA VAL A 113 15.84 -9.72 5.93
C VAL A 113 17.17 -9.23 6.50
N TYR A 114 17.38 -7.92 6.59
CA TYR A 114 18.58 -7.36 7.23
C TYR A 114 18.73 -7.82 8.68
N LEU A 115 17.65 -7.76 9.47
CA LEU A 115 17.67 -8.21 10.86
C LEU A 115 17.89 -9.73 10.97
N GLN A 116 17.28 -10.51 10.09
CA GLN A 116 17.49 -11.96 10.07
C GLN A 116 18.95 -12.33 9.75
N LEU A 117 19.61 -11.59 8.85
CA LEU A 117 21.00 -11.85 8.45
C LEU A 117 22.03 -11.39 9.49
N ASN A 118 21.81 -10.26 10.17
CA ASN A 118 22.78 -9.68 11.10
C ASN A 118 22.50 -10.01 12.58
N GLU A 119 21.24 -10.18 12.96
CA GLU A 119 20.82 -10.33 14.36
C GLU A 119 20.16 -11.68 14.66
N ASN A 120 19.94 -12.53 13.65
CA ASN A 120 19.16 -13.78 13.76
C ASN A 120 17.75 -13.57 14.34
N THR A 121 17.19 -12.37 14.17
CA THR A 121 15.83 -12.04 14.61
C THR A 121 14.81 -12.81 13.79
N ALA A 122 13.87 -13.49 14.47
CA ALA A 122 12.83 -14.28 13.80
C ALA A 122 11.93 -13.42 12.90
N LEU A 123 11.63 -13.93 11.71
CA LEU A 123 10.70 -13.29 10.78
C LEU A 123 9.29 -13.22 11.36
N ASN A 124 8.81 -12.00 11.62
CA ASN A 124 7.46 -11.75 12.09
C ASN A 124 6.62 -11.06 11.01
N LEU A 125 5.65 -11.79 10.45
CA LEU A 125 4.75 -11.29 9.40
C LEU A 125 3.55 -10.51 9.95
N ASN A 126 3.32 -10.54 11.26
CA ASN A 126 2.14 -9.91 11.87
C ASN A 126 2.00 -8.41 11.55
N PRO A 127 3.10 -7.61 11.49
CA PRO A 127 3.02 -6.20 11.09
C PRO A 127 2.65 -5.96 9.62
N LEU A 128 2.81 -6.95 8.74
CA LEU A 128 2.51 -6.84 7.30
C LEU A 128 1.03 -7.12 6.98
N LEU A 129 0.32 -7.75 7.91
CA LEU A 129 -1.05 -8.22 7.71
C LEU A 129 -2.03 -7.09 7.31
N PRO A 130 -2.03 -5.92 7.99
CA PRO A 130 -2.90 -4.80 7.60
C PRO A 130 -2.58 -4.25 6.21
N ALA A 131 -1.29 -4.18 5.84
CA ALA A 131 -0.85 -3.72 4.53
C ALA A 131 -1.28 -4.70 3.41
N LEU A 132 -1.23 -6.01 3.66
CA LEU A 132 -1.71 -7.02 2.72
C LEU A 132 -3.22 -6.94 2.52
N ILE A 133 -4.01 -6.71 3.58
CA ILE A 133 -5.46 -6.54 3.46
C ILE A 133 -5.78 -5.27 2.68
N ALA A 134 -5.11 -4.15 2.98
CA ALA A 134 -5.28 -2.91 2.22
C ALA A 134 -4.91 -3.08 0.75
N LEU A 135 -3.81 -3.78 0.45
CA LEU A 135 -3.38 -4.07 -0.92
C LEU A 135 -4.45 -4.88 -1.67
N ALA A 136 -5.00 -5.92 -1.05
CA ALA A 136 -6.07 -6.72 -1.66
C ALA A 136 -7.30 -5.85 -1.97
N GLY A 137 -7.70 -4.96 -1.04
CA GLY A 137 -8.80 -4.02 -1.24
C GLY A 137 -8.58 -3.07 -2.42
N PHE A 138 -7.44 -2.38 -2.46
CA PHE A 138 -7.12 -1.45 -3.55
C PHE A 138 -6.90 -2.15 -4.89
N PHE A 139 -6.33 -3.36 -4.89
CA PHE A 139 -6.18 -4.16 -6.10
C PHE A 139 -7.54 -4.56 -6.68
N LEU A 140 -8.49 -4.99 -5.84
CA LEU A 140 -9.86 -5.29 -6.26
C LEU A 140 -10.59 -4.06 -6.82
N LEU A 141 -10.45 -2.91 -6.17
CA LEU A 141 -11.01 -1.64 -6.63
C LEU A 141 -10.41 -1.20 -7.97
N SER A 142 -9.11 -1.45 -8.18
CA SER A 142 -8.43 -1.12 -9.42
C SER A 142 -8.75 -2.05 -10.61
N THR A 143 -9.37 -3.21 -10.35
CA THR A 143 -9.61 -4.25 -11.37
C THR A 143 -11.09 -4.60 -11.48
N MET A 144 -11.59 -5.40 -10.54
CA MET A 144 -12.91 -6.03 -10.60
C MET A 144 -14.05 -5.06 -10.31
N LEU A 145 -13.84 -4.07 -9.45
CA LEU A 145 -14.84 -3.05 -9.09
C LEU A 145 -14.59 -1.69 -9.79
N SER A 146 -13.89 -1.67 -10.92
CA SER A 146 -13.63 -0.40 -11.62
C SER A 146 -14.93 0.32 -11.98
N VAL A 147 -14.99 1.62 -11.68
CA VAL A 147 -16.18 2.46 -11.88
C VAL A 147 -16.73 2.41 -13.32
N PRO A 148 -15.90 2.36 -14.39
CA PRO A 148 -16.38 2.18 -15.76
C PRO A 148 -17.13 0.86 -15.99
N ALA A 149 -16.71 -0.24 -15.36
CA ALA A 149 -17.39 -1.52 -15.47
C ALA A 149 -18.77 -1.49 -14.78
N LEU A 150 -18.85 -0.86 -13.61
CA LEU A 150 -20.09 -0.68 -12.85
C LEU A 150 -21.09 0.24 -13.58
N ARG A 151 -20.60 1.19 -14.35
CA ARG A 151 -21.44 2.13 -15.12
C ARG A 151 -22.23 1.46 -16.24
N ASN A 152 -21.73 0.35 -16.78
CA ASN A 152 -22.43 -0.42 -17.82
C ASN A 152 -23.68 -1.16 -17.31
N LEU A 153 -23.91 -1.18 -16.00
CA LEU A 153 -25.04 -1.90 -15.37
C LEU A 153 -26.38 -1.13 -15.40
N GLY A 154 -26.48 -0.01 -16.14
CA GLY A 154 -27.73 0.73 -16.32
C GLY A 154 -28.31 1.23 -14.99
N ASN A 155 -29.58 0.92 -14.70
CA ASN A 155 -30.26 1.35 -13.46
C ASN A 155 -29.66 0.75 -12.18
N LEU A 156 -28.98 -0.41 -12.28
CA LEU A 156 -28.35 -1.05 -11.12
C LEU A 156 -27.21 -0.20 -10.53
N ARG A 157 -26.66 0.74 -11.32
CA ARG A 157 -25.63 1.69 -10.87
C ARG A 157 -26.05 2.52 -9.67
N PHE A 158 -27.34 2.85 -9.56
CA PHE A 158 -27.85 3.69 -8.47
C PHE A 158 -27.90 2.91 -7.16
N ALA A 159 -28.37 1.65 -7.21
CA ALA A 159 -28.38 0.76 -6.06
C ALA A 159 -26.95 0.46 -5.57
N VAL A 160 -26.03 0.19 -6.51
CA VAL A 160 -24.61 -0.03 -6.20
C VAL A 160 -23.95 1.24 -5.65
N GLY A 161 -24.22 2.41 -6.23
CA GLY A 161 -23.68 3.68 -5.78
C GLY A 161 -24.08 4.01 -4.34
N VAL A 162 -25.37 3.87 -4.00
CA VAL A 162 -25.86 4.04 -2.62
C VAL A 162 -25.26 2.99 -1.69
N GLY A 163 -25.17 1.73 -2.13
CA GLY A 163 -24.53 0.66 -1.37
C GLY A 163 -23.07 0.96 -1.02
N LEU A 164 -22.29 1.48 -1.96
CA LEU A 164 -20.89 1.86 -1.75
C LEU A 164 -20.74 3.06 -0.80
N ILE A 165 -21.65 4.05 -0.87
CA ILE A 165 -21.65 5.19 0.06
C ILE A 165 -21.87 4.73 1.50
N VAL A 166 -22.75 3.75 1.72
CA VAL A 166 -23.02 3.20 3.05
C VAL A 166 -21.90 2.25 3.50
N LEU A 167 -21.37 1.43 2.59
CA LEU A 167 -20.28 0.50 2.88
C LEU A 167 -18.98 1.20 3.27
N GLY A 168 -18.67 2.35 2.66
CA GLY A 168 -17.42 3.07 2.93
C GLY A 168 -17.17 3.35 4.41
N PRO A 169 -18.07 4.07 5.12
CA PRO A 169 -17.95 4.28 6.57
C PRO A 169 -18.01 3.00 7.38
N LEU A 170 -18.78 1.99 6.94
CA LEU A 170 -18.86 0.70 7.64
C LEU A 170 -17.53 -0.06 7.63
N LEU A 171 -16.71 0.09 6.58
CA LEU A 171 -15.38 -0.52 6.53
C LEU A 171 -14.49 -0.06 7.69
N LEU A 172 -14.67 1.17 8.19
CA LEU A 172 -13.91 1.69 9.34
C LEU A 172 -14.21 0.97 10.66
N ILE A 173 -15.32 0.23 10.75
CA ILE A 173 -15.68 -0.55 11.94
C ILE A 173 -14.93 -1.90 11.95
N TRP A 174 -14.51 -2.37 10.77
CA TRP A 174 -13.91 -3.70 10.57
C TRP A 174 -12.37 -3.66 10.45
N PHE A 175 -11.76 -2.48 10.35
CA PHE A 175 -10.32 -2.25 10.23
C PHE A 175 -9.74 -1.62 11.50
#